data_AF-A0A7X3TTN5-F1
#
_entry.id   AF-A0A7X3TTN5-F1
#
_cell.length_a   1.000
_cell.length_b   1.000
_cell.length_c   1.000
_cell.angle_alpha   90.00
_cell.angle_beta   90.00
_cell.angle_gamma   90.00
#
_symmetry.space_group_name_H-M   'P 1'
#
loop_
_entity.id
_entity.type
_entity.pdbx_description
1 polymer ?
#
loop_
_entity_poly.entity_id
_entity_poly.type
_entity_poly.pdbx_seq_one_letter_code
_entity_poly.pdbx_strand_id
1 'polypeptide(L)'
;MLRGRQGGRRGGEAEADGRGEQPARPVPRAARVLRGAHGRGARRAGVGDGAGAGDGAGDDGAGTRRHGDQLPERSFAGELIVLHPTLDEVKALAAAGGGNLAPVYREVAADLETPVSAYLKVREGRYSFLLESVEGGERLARYSFIGANPYQVIRTGPGEAYEGDPLKPLEEALAGLKAVEMPGLPRLTGGAVGYVSYEAIRHFEPRVPANEDDPVGIPEAMFLLCDSMVVFDHVRHTIRAVAHCRLDGDLEASYEEASAKIDGILERLSQPLALPVEEVAEVARA
;
A
#
# COMPACT_ATOMS: atom_id res chain seq x y z
N MET A 1 37.42 -5.21 82.19
CA MET A 1 36.37 -4.24 81.79
C MET A 1 35.74 -4.76 80.51
N LEU A 2 34.60 -5.47 80.64
CA LEU A 2 33.23 -5.00 80.32
C LEU A 2 32.99 -4.90 78.80
N ARG A 3 32.61 -6.02 78.16
CA ARG A 3 31.21 -6.48 77.91
C ARG A 3 30.49 -5.67 76.81
N GLY A 4 30.47 -6.23 75.59
CA GLY A 4 29.43 -5.97 74.59
C GLY A 4 28.30 -7.00 74.74
N ARG A 5 27.12 -6.55 75.17
CA ARG A 5 25.83 -7.28 75.17
C ARG A 5 25.21 -7.11 73.77
N GLN A 6 24.88 -8.20 73.06
CA GLN A 6 23.63 -8.99 73.08
C GLN A 6 22.40 -8.33 72.43
N GLY A 7 21.78 -9.10 71.53
CA GLY A 7 20.37 -9.03 71.11
C GLY A 7 20.22 -9.08 69.59
N GLY A 8 19.84 -10.16 68.90
CA GLY A 8 19.27 -11.44 69.33
C GLY A 8 17.74 -11.49 69.18
N ARG A 9 17.28 -12.26 68.17
CA ARG A 9 15.97 -12.94 67.97
C ARG A 9 14.91 -12.18 67.15
N ARG A 10 14.50 -12.79 66.01
CA ARG A 10 13.31 -13.68 65.77
C ARG A 10 12.00 -12.92 66.02
N GLY A 11 10.98 -12.96 65.18
CA GLY A 11 10.61 -13.76 64.02
C GLY A 11 9.11 -13.49 63.78
N GLY A 12 8.60 -13.77 62.59
CA GLY A 12 7.18 -13.61 62.27
C GLY A 12 6.92 -13.87 60.80
N GLU A 13 6.60 -15.13 60.50
CA GLU A 13 6.05 -15.63 59.24
C GLU A 13 4.58 -15.21 59.04
N ALA A 14 4.03 -15.58 57.87
CA ALA A 14 2.66 -15.48 57.35
C ALA A 14 2.44 -14.24 56.45
N GLU A 15 1.86 -14.32 55.26
CA GLU A 15 1.19 -15.40 54.53
C GLU A 15 1.01 -14.94 53.07
N ALA A 16 0.79 -15.89 52.18
CA ALA A 16 0.60 -15.70 50.75
C ALA A 16 -0.66 -14.91 50.39
N ASP A 17 -0.65 -14.20 49.26
CA ASP A 17 -1.80 -14.23 48.35
C ASP A 17 -1.35 -14.00 46.91
N GLY A 18 -1.42 -15.08 46.13
CA GLY A 18 -1.22 -15.07 44.70
C GLY A 18 -2.49 -14.58 44.00
N ARG A 19 -2.34 -13.57 43.15
CA ARG A 19 -3.30 -13.27 42.09
C ARG A 19 -2.53 -13.50 40.80
N GLY A 20 -2.69 -14.62 40.10
CA GLY A 20 -3.97 -15.18 39.66
C GLY A 20 -4.26 -14.58 38.30
N GLU A 21 -3.53 -15.06 37.29
CA GLU A 21 -3.80 -14.83 35.87
C GLU A 21 -5.27 -15.15 35.59
N GLN A 22 -6.02 -14.17 35.10
CA GLN A 22 -7.38 -14.40 34.62
C GLN A 22 -7.32 -15.03 33.22
N PRO A 23 -7.94 -16.21 33.01
CA PRO A 23 -8.04 -16.79 31.69
C PRO A 23 -9.00 -15.98 30.80
N ALA A 24 -8.57 -15.75 29.57
CA ALA A 24 -9.34 -15.09 28.53
C ALA A 24 -10.70 -15.80 28.30
N ARG A 25 -11.77 -15.02 28.26
CA ARG A 25 -13.12 -15.50 27.92
C ARG A 25 -13.20 -15.86 26.42
N PRO A 26 -13.80 -17.00 26.05
CA PRO A 26 -13.96 -17.40 24.66
C PRO A 26 -15.05 -16.58 23.96
N VAL A 27 -14.73 -16.07 22.78
CA VAL A 27 -15.65 -15.39 21.86
C VAL A 27 -16.46 -16.45 21.10
N PRO A 28 -17.80 -16.38 21.04
CA PRO A 28 -18.60 -17.40 20.35
C PRO A 28 -18.47 -17.28 18.83
N ARG A 29 -18.15 -18.41 18.18
CA ARG A 29 -18.20 -18.61 16.73
C ARG A 29 -19.65 -18.59 16.24
N ALA A 30 -19.98 -17.66 15.36
CA ALA A 30 -21.24 -17.69 14.62
C ALA A 30 -21.17 -18.72 13.48
N ALA A 31 -22.27 -19.46 13.34
CA ALA A 31 -22.40 -20.66 12.55
C ALA A 31 -22.60 -20.42 11.05
N ARG A 32 -22.06 -21.38 10.30
CA ARG A 32 -22.26 -21.67 8.88
C ARG A 32 -23.76 -21.89 8.56
N VAL A 33 -24.31 -21.14 7.62
CA VAL A 33 -25.58 -21.49 6.95
C VAL A 33 -25.26 -21.97 5.53
N LEU A 34 -25.67 -23.20 5.23
CA LEU A 34 -25.61 -23.82 3.91
C LEU A 34 -27.04 -24.08 3.41
N ARG A 35 -27.20 -23.76 2.12
CA ARG A 35 -28.08 -24.36 1.09
C ARG A 35 -29.57 -24.02 1.02
N GLY A 36 -29.94 -23.68 -0.22
CA GLY A 36 -31.08 -24.20 -0.98
C GLY A 36 -32.10 -23.13 -1.33
N ALA A 37 -32.80 -23.11 -2.46
CA ALA A 37 -32.73 -23.84 -3.72
C ALA A 37 -33.74 -23.15 -4.67
N HIS A 38 -33.52 -23.28 -5.98
CA HIS A 38 -34.53 -23.28 -7.05
C HIS A 38 -35.56 -22.15 -7.21
N GLY A 39 -35.48 -21.47 -8.35
CA GLY A 39 -36.61 -20.82 -9.01
C GLY A 39 -36.46 -20.93 -10.53
N ARG A 40 -37.26 -21.80 -11.15
CA ARG A 40 -37.38 -21.99 -12.61
C ARG A 40 -38.20 -20.84 -13.22
N GLY A 41 -37.92 -20.50 -14.47
CA GLY A 41 -38.80 -19.69 -15.32
C GLY A 41 -38.06 -19.21 -16.57
N ALA A 42 -37.87 -20.06 -17.59
CA ALA A 42 -38.75 -20.13 -18.75
C ALA A 42 -38.85 -18.80 -19.54
N ARG A 43 -38.18 -18.74 -20.69
CA ARG A 43 -38.75 -18.19 -21.95
C ARG A 43 -37.98 -18.73 -23.15
N ARG A 44 -38.76 -19.15 -24.14
CA ARG A 44 -38.41 -19.78 -25.42
C ARG A 44 -38.35 -18.72 -26.53
N ALA A 45 -37.57 -19.08 -27.55
CA ALA A 45 -37.83 -18.96 -29.00
C ALA A 45 -37.52 -17.65 -29.75
N GLY A 46 -36.96 -17.87 -30.95
CA GLY A 46 -36.67 -16.94 -32.04
C GLY A 46 -35.22 -17.12 -32.51
N VAL A 47 -34.79 -18.30 -32.99
CA VAL A 47 -34.92 -18.78 -34.39
C VAL A 47 -34.75 -17.65 -35.40
N GLY A 48 -33.54 -17.60 -35.97
CA GLY A 48 -33.29 -16.99 -37.26
C GLY A 48 -33.43 -18.02 -38.38
N ASP A 49 -33.62 -17.49 -39.59
CA ASP A 49 -33.29 -18.06 -40.90
C ASP A 49 -33.26 -16.84 -41.84
N GLY A 50 -32.16 -16.57 -42.54
CA GLY A 50 -31.86 -17.14 -43.87
C GLY A 50 -32.32 -16.13 -44.95
N ALA A 51 -31.66 -15.89 -46.07
CA ALA A 51 -30.48 -16.44 -46.70
C ALA A 51 -30.04 -15.41 -47.77
N GLY A 52 -28.73 -15.28 -48.01
CA GLY A 52 -28.18 -14.63 -49.19
C GLY A 52 -27.34 -15.65 -49.96
N ALA A 53 -27.77 -16.01 -51.17
CA ALA A 53 -26.98 -16.72 -52.19
C ALA A 53 -26.57 -15.68 -53.25
N GLY A 54 -25.28 -15.58 -53.63
CA GLY A 54 -24.66 -16.32 -54.75
C GLY A 54 -24.76 -15.46 -56.03
N ASP A 55 -23.79 -15.23 -56.90
CA ASP A 55 -22.62 -16.01 -57.31
C ASP A 55 -21.62 -15.17 -58.13
N GLY A 56 -20.36 -15.65 -58.16
CA GLY A 56 -19.45 -15.66 -59.34
C GLY A 56 -18.68 -14.38 -59.67
N ALA A 57 -17.45 -14.40 -60.18
CA ALA A 57 -16.51 -15.44 -60.57
C ALA A 57 -15.15 -14.75 -60.83
N GLY A 58 -14.02 -15.47 -60.75
CA GLY A 58 -12.72 -14.94 -61.16
C GLY A 58 -11.57 -15.90 -60.82
N ASP A 59 -11.04 -16.51 -61.87
CA ASP A 59 -10.12 -17.65 -61.89
C ASP A 59 -8.64 -17.23 -62.03
N ASP A 60 -7.77 -18.16 -61.64
CA ASP A 60 -6.38 -18.41 -62.04
C ASP A 60 -5.20 -17.47 -61.72
N GLY A 61 -4.20 -18.05 -61.04
CA GLY A 61 -2.84 -17.51 -60.99
C GLY A 61 -1.92 -18.19 -59.97
N ALA A 62 -1.64 -19.49 -60.13
CA ALA A 62 -0.68 -20.22 -59.30
C ALA A 62 0.76 -19.72 -59.49
N GLY A 63 1.40 -19.31 -58.39
CA GLY A 63 2.80 -18.89 -58.34
C GLY A 63 3.37 -19.04 -56.93
N THR A 64 3.73 -20.26 -56.57
CA THR A 64 4.35 -20.67 -55.29
C THR A 64 5.66 -19.93 -55.04
N ARG A 65 5.66 -19.00 -54.07
CA ARG A 65 6.87 -18.55 -53.39
C ARG A 65 6.70 -18.70 -51.89
N ARG A 66 7.74 -19.30 -51.31
CA ARG A 66 7.81 -19.95 -50.01
C ARG A 66 7.50 -18.97 -48.87
N HIS A 67 6.75 -19.49 -47.89
CA HIS A 67 6.51 -18.92 -46.57
C HIS A 67 7.70 -18.10 -46.08
N GLY A 68 7.51 -16.78 -46.00
CA GLY A 68 8.17 -16.03 -44.95
C GLY A 68 7.53 -16.49 -43.65
N ASP A 69 8.36 -17.00 -42.74
CA ASP A 69 8.01 -17.13 -41.33
C ASP A 69 7.69 -15.73 -40.79
N GLN A 70 6.44 -15.29 -40.95
CA GLN A 70 5.86 -14.34 -40.03
C GLN A 70 5.61 -15.11 -38.75
N LEU A 71 6.64 -15.12 -37.89
CA LEU A 71 6.46 -15.34 -36.47
C LEU A 71 5.24 -14.52 -36.05
N PRO A 72 4.25 -15.12 -35.35
CA PRO A 72 3.11 -14.33 -34.89
C PRO A 72 3.69 -13.20 -34.04
N GLU A 73 3.31 -11.95 -34.34
CA GLU A 73 3.50 -10.83 -33.42
C GLU A 73 2.71 -11.15 -32.15
N ARG A 74 3.32 -11.94 -31.28
CA ARG A 74 2.92 -12.01 -29.89
C ARG A 74 3.26 -10.63 -29.36
N SER A 75 2.25 -9.76 -29.29
CA SER A 75 2.31 -8.56 -28.48
C SER A 75 2.48 -8.99 -27.02
N PHE A 76 3.72 -9.25 -26.61
CA PHE A 76 4.09 -9.41 -25.20
C PHE A 76 3.70 -8.16 -24.38
N ALA A 77 3.45 -7.02 -25.04
CA ALA A 77 2.94 -5.79 -24.45
C ALA A 77 1.44 -5.85 -24.06
N GLY A 78 0.64 -6.74 -24.64
CA GLY A 78 -0.82 -6.72 -24.47
C GLY A 78 -1.32 -7.33 -23.15
N GLU A 79 -0.61 -8.34 -22.63
CA GLU A 79 -0.97 -9.01 -21.37
C GLU A 79 -0.24 -8.42 -20.14
N LEU A 80 0.78 -7.58 -20.36
CA LEU A 80 1.61 -6.97 -19.31
C LEU A 80 1.21 -5.52 -18.93
N ILE A 81 0.12 -4.98 -19.49
CA ILE A 81 -0.30 -3.58 -19.27
C ILE A 81 -1.81 -3.50 -19.00
N VAL A 82 -2.36 -4.46 -18.27
CA VAL A 82 -3.75 -4.41 -17.82
C VAL A 82 -3.79 -3.86 -16.40
N LEU A 83 -4.69 -2.90 -16.15
CA LEU A 83 -5.00 -2.45 -14.80
C LEU A 83 -5.75 -3.55 -14.06
N HIS A 84 -5.32 -3.81 -12.83
CA HIS A 84 -5.96 -4.75 -11.94
C HIS A 84 -6.37 -4.04 -10.65
N PRO A 85 -7.61 -4.21 -10.17
CA PRO A 85 -8.76 -4.77 -10.91
C PRO A 85 -9.14 -3.88 -12.12
N THR A 86 -9.82 -4.48 -13.09
CA THR A 86 -10.44 -3.78 -14.23
C THR A 86 -11.58 -2.88 -13.75
N LEU A 87 -12.03 -1.93 -14.59
CA LEU A 87 -13.14 -1.05 -14.25
C LEU A 87 -14.42 -1.81 -13.86
N ASP A 88 -14.74 -2.89 -14.57
CA ASP A 88 -15.92 -3.72 -14.25
C ASP A 88 -15.76 -4.44 -12.90
N GLU A 89 -14.56 -4.89 -12.57
CA GLU A 89 -14.26 -5.46 -11.25
C GLU A 89 -14.32 -4.40 -10.14
N VAL A 90 -13.86 -3.17 -10.39
CA VAL A 90 -14.01 -2.04 -9.44
C VAL A 90 -15.48 -1.71 -9.22
N LYS A 91 -16.31 -1.68 -10.27
CA LYS A 91 -17.78 -1.52 -10.16
C LYS A 91 -18.39 -2.64 -9.31
N ALA A 92 -17.94 -3.88 -9.49
CA ALA A 92 -18.38 -5.01 -8.68
C ALA A 92 -17.96 -4.88 -7.20
N LEU A 93 -16.74 -4.40 -6.92
CA LEU A 93 -16.26 -4.11 -5.56
C LEU A 93 -17.11 -3.03 -4.89
N ALA A 94 -17.40 -1.94 -5.60
CA ALA A 94 -18.26 -0.87 -5.10
C ALA A 94 -19.67 -1.39 -4.77
N ALA A 95 -20.24 -2.22 -5.63
CA ALA A 95 -21.56 -2.81 -5.43
C ALA A 95 -21.59 -3.85 -4.29
N ALA A 96 -20.51 -4.60 -4.08
CA ALA A 96 -20.39 -5.55 -2.98
C ALA A 96 -20.32 -4.86 -1.60
N GLY A 97 -19.87 -3.60 -1.57
CA GLY A 97 -19.61 -2.85 -0.35
C GLY A 97 -18.40 -3.38 0.42
N GLY A 98 -18.18 -2.85 1.62
CA GLY A 98 -17.08 -3.27 2.50
C GLY A 98 -15.93 -2.29 2.62
N GLY A 99 -15.83 -1.32 1.70
CA GLY A 99 -14.90 -0.19 1.73
C GLY A 99 -15.33 0.90 0.74
N ASN A 100 -14.66 2.05 0.77
CA ASN A 100 -14.88 3.15 -0.18
C ASN A 100 -13.61 3.54 -0.95
N LEU A 101 -12.57 2.72 -0.85
CA LEU A 101 -11.27 2.96 -1.47
C LEU A 101 -10.70 1.62 -1.94
N ALA A 102 -10.36 1.47 -3.21
CA ALA A 102 -9.78 0.24 -3.75
C ALA A 102 -8.41 0.53 -4.37
N PRO A 103 -7.37 -0.27 -4.06
CA PRO A 103 -6.12 -0.18 -4.80
C PRO A 103 -6.28 -0.78 -6.20
N VAL A 104 -5.93 0.03 -7.20
CA VAL A 104 -5.75 -0.35 -8.59
C VAL A 104 -4.26 -0.32 -8.88
N TYR A 105 -3.76 -1.25 -9.70
CA TYR A 105 -2.35 -1.34 -9.98
C TYR A 105 -2.06 -1.90 -11.37
N ARG A 106 -0.84 -1.64 -11.83
CA ARG A 106 -0.18 -2.42 -12.89
C ARG A 106 1.07 -3.06 -12.33
N GLU A 107 1.38 -4.24 -12.82
CA GLU A 107 2.57 -5.01 -12.43
C GLU A 107 3.55 -5.07 -13.61
N VAL A 108 4.82 -4.80 -13.34
CA VAL A 108 5.92 -4.88 -14.31
C VAL A 108 7.07 -5.70 -13.72
N ALA A 109 7.91 -6.25 -14.60
CA ALA A 109 9.12 -6.96 -14.18
C ALA A 109 10.10 -5.99 -13.50
N ALA A 110 10.76 -6.46 -12.43
CA ALA A 110 11.70 -5.67 -11.65
C ALA A 110 13.17 -5.94 -11.99
N ASP A 111 13.44 -6.75 -13.02
CA ASP A 111 14.78 -7.29 -13.33
C ASP A 111 15.88 -6.23 -13.48
N LEU A 112 15.51 -5.02 -13.92
CA LEU A 112 16.44 -3.91 -14.16
C LEU A 112 16.37 -2.83 -13.08
N GLU A 113 15.57 -3.02 -12.04
CA GLU A 113 15.39 -2.07 -10.97
C GLU A 113 15.84 -2.64 -9.63
N THR A 114 16.32 -1.74 -8.78
CA THR A 114 16.45 -1.93 -7.35
C THR A 114 15.48 -0.95 -6.67
N PRO A 115 15.07 -1.18 -5.41
CA PRO A 115 14.26 -0.20 -4.70
C PRO A 115 14.87 1.21 -4.67
N VAL A 116 16.20 1.31 -4.56
CA VAL A 116 16.90 2.59 -4.58
C VAL A 116 16.86 3.25 -5.97
N SER A 117 17.10 2.51 -7.05
CA SER A 117 17.01 3.09 -8.41
C SER A 117 15.59 3.51 -8.74
N ALA A 118 14.60 2.68 -8.37
CA ALA A 118 13.19 3.02 -8.51
C ALA A 118 12.85 4.29 -7.71
N TYR A 119 13.29 4.39 -6.45
CA TYR A 119 13.08 5.57 -5.62
C TYR A 119 13.65 6.84 -6.26
N LEU A 120 14.88 6.80 -6.75
CA LEU A 120 15.52 7.95 -7.39
C LEU A 120 14.79 8.40 -8.66
N LYS A 121 14.20 7.47 -9.42
CA LYS A 121 13.42 7.79 -10.62
C LYS A 121 12.04 8.37 -10.31
N VAL A 122 11.38 7.88 -9.26
CA VAL A 122 9.98 8.27 -8.95
C VAL A 122 9.87 9.40 -7.94
N ARG A 123 10.92 9.68 -7.16
CA ARG A 123 10.90 10.78 -6.18
C ARG A 123 10.68 12.11 -6.90
N GLU A 124 9.72 12.87 -6.42
CA GLU A 124 9.41 14.21 -6.90
C GLU A 124 9.20 15.15 -5.71
N GLY A 125 9.62 16.40 -5.89
CA GLY A 125 9.49 17.43 -4.86
C GLY A 125 10.27 17.13 -3.58
N ARG A 126 9.78 17.68 -2.46
CA ARG A 126 10.44 17.61 -1.15
C ARG A 126 9.98 16.43 -0.29
N TYR A 127 8.84 15.83 -0.61
CA TYR A 127 8.20 14.83 0.25
C TYR A 127 8.09 13.50 -0.48
N SER A 128 8.94 12.56 -0.07
CA SER A 128 8.94 11.19 -0.55
C SER A 128 9.54 10.29 0.52
N PHE A 129 9.32 8.98 0.40
CA PHE A 129 9.89 7.99 1.29
C PHE A 129 10.27 6.73 0.53
N LEU A 130 11.24 6.00 1.08
CA LEU A 130 11.56 4.62 0.77
C LEU A 130 11.55 3.86 2.09
N LEU A 131 10.69 2.84 2.21
CA LEU A 131 10.64 1.95 3.36
C LEU A 131 11.13 0.57 2.95
N GLU A 132 12.26 0.17 3.52
CA GLU A 132 12.80 -1.18 3.43
C GLU A 132 12.88 -1.77 4.83
N SER A 133 12.49 -3.03 4.98
CA SER A 133 12.60 -3.73 6.26
C SER A 133 13.62 -4.85 6.14
N VAL A 134 14.38 -5.06 7.21
CA VAL A 134 15.31 -6.18 7.35
C VAL A 134 14.81 -7.05 8.50
N GLU A 135 14.32 -8.24 8.19
CA GLU A 135 13.95 -9.23 9.19
C GLU A 135 15.22 -9.95 9.69
N GLY A 136 15.46 -9.88 11.00
CA GLY A 136 16.53 -10.66 11.66
C GLY A 136 17.95 -10.25 11.28
N GLY A 137 18.18 -9.03 10.80
CA GLY A 137 19.51 -8.47 10.52
C GLY A 137 20.17 -8.92 9.21
N GLU A 138 19.68 -9.98 8.57
CA GLU A 138 20.30 -10.55 7.35
C GLU A 138 19.34 -10.75 6.17
N ARG A 139 18.01 -10.79 6.40
CA ARG A 139 17.04 -11.02 5.33
C ARG A 139 16.21 -9.79 5.08
N LEU A 140 16.21 -9.31 3.84
CA LEU A 140 15.27 -8.28 3.42
C LEU A 140 13.83 -8.81 3.55
N ALA A 141 12.94 -7.98 4.06
CA ALA A 141 11.51 -8.26 4.03
C ALA A 141 11.03 -8.40 2.58
N ARG A 142 9.93 -9.11 2.38
CA ARG A 142 9.41 -9.40 1.02
C ARG A 142 9.13 -8.13 0.19
N TYR A 143 8.77 -7.02 0.84
CA TYR A 143 8.37 -5.81 0.14
C TYR A 143 9.24 -4.59 0.52
N SER A 144 9.55 -3.77 -0.47
CA SER A 144 9.97 -2.37 -0.28
C SER A 144 8.86 -1.45 -0.79
N PHE A 145 8.65 -0.32 -0.12
CA PHE A 145 7.59 0.64 -0.45
C PHE A 145 8.18 2.01 -0.76
N ILE A 146 7.73 2.63 -1.84
CA ILE A 146 8.12 3.98 -2.22
C ILE A 146 6.87 4.82 -2.42
N GLY A 147 6.80 5.95 -1.73
CA GLY A 147 5.78 6.96 -1.95
C GLY A 147 6.42 8.30 -2.30
N ALA A 148 5.79 9.02 -3.22
CA ALA A 148 6.15 10.37 -3.62
C ALA A 148 4.87 11.15 -3.91
N ASN A 149 4.98 12.49 -3.96
CA ASN A 149 3.86 13.39 -4.21
C ASN A 149 2.63 13.11 -3.32
N PRO A 150 2.77 13.22 -1.99
CA PRO A 150 1.60 13.13 -1.12
C PRO A 150 0.56 14.17 -1.52
N TYR A 151 -0.71 13.78 -1.56
CA TYR A 151 -1.81 14.72 -1.82
C TYR A 151 -2.02 15.67 -0.62
N GLN A 152 -1.54 15.26 0.56
CA GLN A 152 -1.56 16.07 1.77
C GLN A 152 -0.35 15.76 2.65
N VAL A 153 0.24 16.81 3.22
CA VAL A 153 1.25 16.69 4.28
C VAL A 153 0.68 17.32 5.54
N ILE A 154 0.56 16.52 6.60
CA ILE A 154 0.12 16.97 7.92
C ILE A 154 1.36 17.20 8.77
N ARG A 155 1.47 18.40 9.34
CA ARG A 155 2.53 18.78 10.29
C ARG A 155 1.87 19.31 11.56
N THR A 156 2.32 18.84 12.71
CA THR A 156 1.77 19.23 14.00
C THR A 156 2.88 19.65 14.97
N GLY A 157 2.55 20.50 15.92
CA GLY A 157 3.47 21.00 16.93
C GLY A 157 3.56 22.53 16.96
N PRO A 158 4.40 23.10 17.85
CA PRO A 158 4.54 24.54 18.00
C PRO A 158 4.92 25.24 16.68
N GLY A 159 4.12 26.23 16.26
CA GLY A 159 4.36 26.98 15.03
C GLY A 159 3.96 26.25 13.73
N GLU A 160 3.35 25.07 13.83
CA GLU A 160 2.74 24.37 12.71
C GLU A 160 1.25 24.73 12.56
N ALA A 161 0.65 24.33 11.43
CA ALA A 161 -0.77 24.61 11.17
C ALA A 161 -1.73 23.95 12.16
N TYR A 162 -1.30 22.87 12.80
CA TYR A 162 -2.07 22.13 13.79
C TYR A 162 -1.31 22.06 15.11
N GLU A 163 -1.87 22.68 16.14
CA GLU A 163 -1.34 22.65 17.50
C GLU A 163 -2.20 21.75 18.41
N GLY A 164 -1.61 21.26 19.50
CA GLY A 164 -2.26 20.32 20.42
C GLY A 164 -1.91 18.87 20.08
N ASP A 165 -2.82 17.94 20.41
CA ASP A 165 -2.60 16.50 20.20
C ASP A 165 -2.21 16.21 18.73
N PRO A 166 -0.98 15.72 18.48
CA PRO A 166 -0.41 15.62 17.16
C PRO A 166 -1.07 14.56 16.28
N LEU A 167 -1.88 13.67 16.86
CA LEU A 167 -2.54 12.58 16.13
C LEU A 167 -3.97 12.93 15.68
N LYS A 168 -4.60 13.95 16.26
CA LYS A 168 -5.98 14.31 15.89
C LYS A 168 -6.16 14.70 14.42
N PRO A 169 -5.31 15.56 13.82
CA PRO A 169 -5.47 15.90 12.41
C PRO A 169 -5.30 14.69 11.49
N LEU A 170 -4.44 13.73 11.89
CA LEU A 170 -4.26 12.49 11.18
C LEU A 170 -5.51 11.59 11.29
N GLU A 171 -6.07 11.45 12.49
CA GLU A 171 -7.31 10.71 12.71
C GLU A 171 -8.45 11.28 11.86
N GLU A 172 -8.61 12.61 11.85
CA GLU A 172 -9.61 13.31 11.04
C GLU A 172 -9.39 13.12 9.54
N ALA A 173 -8.15 13.18 9.06
CA ALA A 173 -7.83 13.01 7.64
C ALA A 173 -8.06 11.56 7.16
N LEU A 174 -7.86 10.58 8.02
CA LEU A 174 -8.13 9.17 7.72
C LEU A 174 -9.59 8.79 8.01
N ALA A 175 -10.34 9.65 8.71
CA ALA A 175 -11.72 9.38 9.08
C ALA A 175 -12.57 9.19 7.82
N GLY A 176 -13.21 8.02 7.74
CA GLY A 176 -14.05 7.67 6.60
C GLY A 176 -13.30 7.08 5.41
N LEU A 177 -11.98 6.92 5.45
CA LEU A 177 -11.25 6.12 4.47
C LEU A 177 -11.26 4.65 4.88
N LYS A 178 -11.90 3.80 4.07
CA LYS A 178 -11.96 2.36 4.31
C LYS A 178 -11.48 1.62 3.06
N ALA A 179 -10.21 1.25 3.07
CA ALA A 179 -9.60 0.48 2.00
C ALA A 179 -10.17 -0.94 1.92
N VAL A 180 -10.44 -1.39 0.70
CA VAL A 180 -10.76 -2.80 0.40
C VAL A 180 -9.45 -3.59 0.40
N GLU A 181 -9.43 -4.70 1.14
CA GLU A 181 -8.30 -5.62 1.11
C GLU A 181 -8.32 -6.42 -0.20
N MET A 182 -7.23 -6.31 -0.97
CA MET A 182 -7.08 -7.02 -2.24
C MET A 182 -6.14 -8.22 -2.09
N PRO A 183 -6.60 -9.45 -2.39
CA PRO A 183 -5.75 -10.64 -2.33
C PRO A 183 -4.48 -10.47 -3.17
N GLY A 184 -3.34 -10.79 -2.56
CA GLY A 184 -2.05 -10.76 -3.25
C GLY A 184 -1.31 -9.42 -3.20
N LEU A 185 -1.94 -8.33 -2.79
CA LEU A 185 -1.25 -7.08 -2.44
C LEU A 185 -0.74 -7.10 -0.98
N PRO A 186 0.33 -6.38 -0.65
CA PRO A 186 0.67 -6.11 0.75
C PRO A 186 -0.42 -5.27 1.42
N ARG A 187 -0.36 -5.20 2.76
CA ARG A 187 -1.29 -4.38 3.54
C ARG A 187 -1.15 -2.88 3.26
N LEU A 188 0.08 -2.42 3.02
CA LEU A 188 0.37 -1.04 2.69
C LEU A 188 0.27 -0.85 1.16
N THR A 189 -0.79 -0.17 0.71
CA THR A 189 -1.03 0.20 -0.70
C THR A 189 -1.26 1.70 -0.90
N GLY A 190 -1.27 2.45 0.19
CA GLY A 190 -1.51 3.88 0.33
C GLY A 190 -1.74 4.18 1.81
N GLY A 191 -1.90 5.45 2.17
CA GLY A 191 -2.16 5.90 3.52
C GLY A 191 -1.12 6.91 4.02
N ALA A 192 -1.09 7.09 5.34
CA ALA A 192 -0.22 8.04 6.01
C ALA A 192 1.10 7.39 6.42
N VAL A 193 2.21 7.93 5.93
CA VAL A 193 3.57 7.50 6.29
C VAL A 193 4.32 8.69 6.85
N GLY A 194 5.01 8.52 7.98
CA GLY A 194 5.62 9.64 8.64
C GLY A 194 6.21 9.28 9.99
N TYR A 195 6.31 10.28 10.86
CA TYR A 195 6.87 10.12 12.20
C TYR A 195 6.06 10.87 13.25
N VAL A 196 6.20 10.39 14.48
CA VAL A 196 5.83 11.10 15.71
C VAL A 196 7.12 11.27 16.50
N SER A 197 7.46 12.50 16.84
CA SER A 197 8.67 12.85 17.57
C SER A 197 8.59 12.40 19.03
N TYR A 198 9.74 12.43 19.71
CA TYR A 198 9.81 12.11 21.13
C TYR A 198 8.98 13.07 22.00
N GLU A 199 9.01 14.38 21.71
CA GLU A 199 8.32 15.40 22.51
C GLU A 199 6.80 15.29 22.49
N ALA A 200 6.24 14.61 21.48
CA ALA A 200 4.81 14.31 21.41
C ALA A 200 4.29 13.52 22.64
N ILE A 201 5.18 12.86 23.41
CA ILE A 201 4.82 12.12 24.62
C ILE A 201 4.01 12.97 25.62
N ARG A 202 4.22 14.28 25.64
CA ARG A 202 3.61 15.21 26.58
C ARG A 202 2.09 15.35 26.41
N HIS A 203 1.57 15.01 25.23
CA HIS A 203 0.13 14.96 24.98
C HIS A 203 -0.53 13.73 25.63
N PHE A 204 0.23 12.67 25.85
CA PHE A 204 -0.24 11.42 26.45
C PHE A 204 0.09 11.34 27.95
N GLU A 205 1.25 11.85 28.35
CA GLU A 205 1.74 11.89 29.73
C GLU A 205 2.19 13.31 30.10
N PRO A 206 1.25 14.21 30.51
CA PRO A 206 1.55 15.62 30.77
C PRO A 206 2.54 15.88 31.92
N ARG A 207 2.88 14.84 32.70
CA ARG A 207 3.86 14.93 33.78
C ARG A 207 5.31 14.83 33.29
N VAL A 208 5.52 14.39 32.05
CA VAL A 208 6.86 14.34 31.45
C VAL A 208 7.33 15.78 31.21
N PRO A 209 8.48 16.20 31.76
CA PRO A 209 9.03 17.54 31.53
C PRO A 209 9.32 17.77 30.04
N ALA A 210 9.09 18.99 29.58
CA ALA A 210 9.56 19.43 28.27
C ALA A 210 11.08 19.52 28.28
N ASN A 211 11.72 19.17 27.18
CA ASN A 211 13.05 19.73 26.92
C ASN A 211 12.88 21.21 26.54
N GLU A 212 13.48 22.12 27.31
CA GLU A 212 13.40 23.56 27.03
C GLU A 212 14.24 23.95 25.80
N ASP A 213 15.24 23.13 25.46
CA ASP A 213 16.07 23.30 24.28
C ASP A 213 15.53 22.45 23.11
N ASP A 214 15.15 23.09 22.00
CA ASP A 214 14.83 22.43 20.72
C ASP A 214 15.92 22.73 19.67
N PRO A 215 17.07 22.03 19.72
CA PRO A 215 18.14 22.23 18.75
C PRO A 215 17.83 21.63 17.37
N VAL A 216 16.81 20.77 17.26
CA VAL A 216 16.49 20.04 16.02
C VAL A 216 15.46 20.79 15.20
N GLY A 217 14.51 21.49 15.83
CA GLY A 217 13.55 22.37 15.15
C GLY A 217 12.60 21.62 14.22
N ILE A 218 12.22 20.40 14.58
CA ILE A 218 11.32 19.56 13.77
C ILE A 218 9.89 19.58 14.34
N PRO A 219 8.86 19.42 13.47
CA PRO A 219 7.49 19.21 13.93
C PRO A 219 7.37 18.07 14.93
N GLU A 220 6.41 18.18 15.85
CA GLU A 220 6.08 17.11 16.79
C GLU A 220 5.59 15.85 16.09
N ALA A 221 4.89 15.99 14.96
CA ALA A 221 4.65 14.91 14.01
C ALA A 221 4.57 15.43 12.58
N MET A 222 4.92 14.55 11.62
CA MET A 222 4.72 14.81 10.20
C MET A 222 4.26 13.54 9.50
N PHE A 223 3.18 13.61 8.73
CA PHE A 223 2.65 12.50 7.94
C PHE A 223 2.40 12.91 6.49
N LEU A 224 2.89 12.07 5.57
CA LEU A 224 2.70 12.15 4.14
C LEU A 224 1.54 11.23 3.80
N LEU A 225 0.42 11.80 3.36
CA LEU A 225 -0.74 11.02 2.91
C LEU A 225 -0.61 10.79 1.40
N CYS A 226 -0.37 9.55 1.05
CA CYS A 226 -0.20 9.11 -0.33
C CYS A 226 -1.33 8.16 -0.72
N ASP A 227 -1.94 8.41 -1.87
CA ASP A 227 -2.91 7.53 -2.51
C ASP A 227 -2.30 6.73 -3.67
N SER A 228 -1.00 6.91 -3.92
CA SER A 228 -0.24 6.16 -4.92
C SER A 228 1.15 5.82 -4.41
N MET A 229 1.68 4.68 -4.84
CA MET A 229 2.99 4.18 -4.43
C MET A 229 3.56 3.14 -5.41
N VAL A 230 4.86 2.92 -5.31
CA VAL A 230 5.55 1.78 -5.90
C VAL A 230 5.77 0.73 -4.83
N VAL A 231 5.34 -0.49 -5.10
CA VAL A 231 5.53 -1.67 -4.25
C VAL A 231 6.46 -2.62 -4.97
N PHE A 232 7.63 -2.87 -4.39
CA PHE A 232 8.59 -3.83 -4.89
C PHE A 232 8.35 -5.19 -4.21
N ASP A 233 8.10 -6.28 -4.95
CA ASP A 233 7.99 -7.64 -4.41
C ASP A 233 9.28 -8.43 -4.74
N HIS A 234 10.16 -8.54 -3.75
CA HIS A 234 11.48 -9.18 -3.89
C HIS A 234 11.41 -10.67 -4.17
N VAL A 235 10.32 -11.33 -3.78
CA VAL A 235 10.14 -12.77 -3.99
C VAL A 235 9.66 -13.04 -5.41
N ARG A 236 8.82 -12.17 -5.96
CA ARG A 236 8.28 -12.31 -7.33
C ARG A 236 9.13 -11.61 -8.38
N HIS A 237 10.09 -10.78 -7.98
CA HIS A 237 10.85 -9.90 -8.86
C HIS A 237 9.93 -8.99 -9.69
N THR A 238 8.92 -8.41 -9.04
CA THR A 238 7.97 -7.50 -9.70
C THR A 238 7.86 -6.17 -8.98
N ILE A 239 7.57 -5.12 -9.76
CA ILE A 239 7.16 -3.82 -9.29
C ILE A 239 5.67 -3.67 -9.57
N ARG A 240 4.93 -3.20 -8.56
CA ARG A 240 3.55 -2.74 -8.73
C ARG A 240 3.49 -1.24 -8.54
N ALA A 241 3.04 -0.54 -9.58
CA ALA A 241 2.61 0.84 -9.45
C ALA A 241 1.14 0.81 -9.02
N VAL A 242 0.86 1.29 -7.81
CA VAL A 242 -0.45 1.23 -7.17
C VAL A 242 -1.00 2.64 -7.01
N ALA A 243 -2.30 2.83 -7.27
CA ALA A 243 -3.04 4.03 -6.93
C ALA A 243 -4.43 3.66 -6.38
N HIS A 244 -4.98 4.47 -5.49
CA HIS A 244 -6.28 4.25 -4.89
C HIS A 244 -7.40 4.91 -5.71
N CYS A 245 -8.41 4.11 -6.06
CA CYS A 245 -9.66 4.53 -6.68
C CYS A 245 -10.74 4.68 -5.59
N ARG A 246 -11.46 5.81 -5.59
CA ARG A 246 -12.66 6.00 -4.76
C ARG A 246 -13.79 5.14 -5.29
N LEU A 247 -14.50 4.49 -4.39
CA LEU A 247 -15.69 3.70 -4.71
C LEU A 247 -16.99 4.44 -4.39
N ASP A 248 -16.88 5.63 -3.80
CA ASP A 248 -17.98 6.58 -3.62
C ASP A 248 -17.87 7.73 -4.63
N GLY A 249 -19.03 8.24 -5.08
CA GLY A 249 -19.08 9.30 -6.09
C GLY A 249 -18.92 8.80 -7.52
N ASP A 250 -18.15 9.53 -8.33
CA ASP A 250 -17.90 9.21 -9.74
C ASP A 250 -16.77 8.18 -9.87
N LEU A 251 -17.17 6.92 -9.95
CA LEU A 251 -16.26 5.78 -9.99
C LEU A 251 -15.43 5.74 -11.28
N GLU A 252 -16.00 6.12 -12.42
CA GLU A 252 -15.28 6.08 -13.70
C GLU A 252 -14.19 7.16 -13.73
N ALA A 253 -14.53 8.38 -13.32
CA ALA A 253 -13.54 9.46 -13.20
C ALA A 253 -12.44 9.12 -12.18
N SER A 254 -12.79 8.53 -11.03
CA SER A 254 -11.78 8.14 -10.03
C SER A 254 -10.87 7.01 -10.52
N TYR A 255 -11.39 6.07 -11.30
CA TYR A 255 -10.60 5.01 -11.90
C TYR A 255 -9.64 5.55 -12.97
N GLU A 256 -10.09 6.50 -13.78
CA GLU A 256 -9.24 7.20 -14.76
C GLU A 256 -8.11 8.00 -14.07
N GLU A 257 -8.41 8.69 -12.97
CA GLU A 257 -7.39 9.40 -12.17
C GLU A 257 -6.35 8.43 -11.60
N ALA A 258 -6.80 7.29 -11.05
CA ALA A 258 -5.90 6.25 -10.56
C ALA A 258 -5.03 5.66 -11.68
N SER A 259 -5.61 5.41 -12.87
CA SER A 259 -4.85 4.99 -14.06
C SER A 259 -3.76 6.01 -14.41
N ALA A 260 -4.11 7.29 -14.47
CA ALA A 260 -3.17 8.35 -14.84
C ALA A 260 -2.00 8.45 -13.85
N LYS A 261 -2.26 8.31 -12.54
CA LYS A 261 -1.20 8.25 -11.52
C LYS A 261 -0.26 7.05 -11.74
N ILE A 262 -0.82 5.88 -12.03
CA ILE A 262 -0.07 4.66 -12.33
C ILE A 262 0.78 4.85 -13.60
N ASP A 263 0.20 5.41 -14.66
CA ASP A 263 0.88 5.70 -15.91
C ASP A 263 2.08 6.63 -15.69
N GLY A 264 1.90 7.71 -14.94
CA GLY A 264 3.01 8.62 -14.59
C GLY A 264 4.11 7.94 -13.77
N ILE A 265 3.76 7.04 -12.84
CA ILE A 265 4.76 6.24 -12.10
C ILE A 265 5.56 5.35 -13.04
N LEU A 266 4.88 4.60 -13.91
CA LEU A 266 5.55 3.70 -14.86
C LEU A 266 6.38 4.46 -15.89
N GLU A 267 5.91 5.61 -16.36
CA GLU A 267 6.66 6.48 -17.27
C GLU A 267 7.98 6.91 -16.62
N ARG A 268 7.96 7.35 -15.36
CA ARG A 268 9.18 7.70 -14.62
C ARG A 268 10.12 6.52 -14.42
N LEU A 269 9.58 5.35 -14.06
CA LEU A 269 10.39 4.13 -13.93
C LEU A 269 11.09 3.75 -15.24
N SER A 270 10.46 4.00 -16.39
CA SER A 270 11.04 3.72 -17.70
C SER A 270 12.17 4.67 -18.11
N GLN A 271 12.30 5.83 -17.45
CA GLN A 271 13.34 6.80 -17.77
C GLN A 271 14.74 6.32 -17.33
N PRO A 272 15.82 6.79 -17.98
CA PRO A 272 17.18 6.58 -17.50
C PRO A 272 17.37 7.15 -16.08
N LEU A 273 18.15 6.47 -15.25
CA LEU A 273 18.49 6.97 -13.91
C LEU A 273 19.42 8.19 -14.02
N ALA A 274 18.97 9.34 -13.51
CA ALA A 274 19.82 10.50 -13.28
C ALA A 274 20.36 10.46 -11.84
N LEU A 275 21.68 10.32 -11.68
CA LEU A 275 22.29 10.34 -10.36
C LEU A 275 22.38 11.78 -9.83
N PRO A 276 22.04 12.04 -8.56
CA PRO A 276 22.26 13.35 -7.95
C PRO A 276 23.76 13.64 -7.87
N VAL A 277 24.21 14.67 -8.59
CA VAL A 277 25.65 15.03 -8.71
C VAL A 277 26.19 15.63 -7.41
N GLU A 278 25.33 16.23 -6.57
CA GLU A 278 25.75 16.96 -5.36
C GLU A 278 25.93 16.04 -4.12
N GLU A 279 25.14 14.98 -3.97
CA GLU A 279 25.16 14.13 -2.75
C GLU A 279 26.40 13.22 -2.63
N VAL A 280 27.06 12.89 -3.75
CA VAL A 280 28.24 11.99 -3.74
C VAL A 280 29.49 12.67 -3.18
N ALA A 281 29.61 13.99 -3.35
CA ALA A 281 30.79 14.75 -2.93
C ALA A 281 30.83 15.03 -1.42
N GLU A 282 29.68 15.07 -0.74
CA GLU A 282 29.59 15.29 0.72
C GLU A 282 29.73 13.99 1.51
N VAL A 283 29.16 12.89 1.04
CA VAL A 283 29.30 11.57 1.68
C VAL A 283 30.75 11.07 1.63
N ALA A 284 31.52 11.43 0.61
CA ALA A 284 32.94 11.08 0.51
C ALA A 284 33.87 11.96 1.38
N ARG A 285 33.33 12.95 2.09
CA ARG A 285 34.10 13.89 2.94
C ARG A 285 33.81 13.75 4.44
N ALA A 286 32.85 12.92 4.83
CA ALA A 286 32.53 12.59 6.23
C ALA A 286 33.20 11.27 6.63
#